data_AF-A0A158QLH5-F1
#
_entry.id   AF-A0A158QLH5-F1
#
_cell.length_a   1.000
_cell.length_b   1.000
_cell.length_c   1.000
_cell.angle_alpha   90.00
_cell.angle_beta   90.00
_cell.angle_gamma   90.00
#
_symmetry.space_group_name_H-M   'P 1'
#
loop_
_entity.id
_entity.type
_entity.pdbx_description
1 polymer ?
#
loop_
_entity_poly.entity_id
_entity_poly.type
_entity_poly.pdbx_seq_one_letter_code
_entity_poly.pdbx_strand_id
1 'polypeptide(L)'
;MGMTASLGAGVLLTEDGGMKTIYELMANLGATVLASVRQHGDILALYVPKPDDFTKKVDRPQLQNSPFLAALITIMERIQRDVEPQLKKLTVDNETGYKLTKVPDLFTRLELSNTLTTMAVNVDQQF
;
A
#
# COMPACT_ATOMS: atom_id res chain seq x y z
N MET A 1 21.65 26.00 3.20
CA MET A 1 20.50 25.94 4.12
C MET A 1 19.48 24.97 3.54
N GLY A 2 19.00 24.02 4.34
CA GLY A 2 17.92 23.11 3.96
C GLY A 2 16.60 23.57 4.58
N MET A 3 15.50 23.47 3.83
CA MET A 3 14.15 23.74 4.32
C MET A 3 13.33 22.47 4.16
N THR A 4 12.68 22.03 5.23
CA THR A 4 11.76 20.89 5.19
C THR A 4 10.66 21.08 6.24
N ALA A 5 9.47 20.56 5.94
CA ALA A 5 8.38 20.46 6.90
C ALA A 5 8.53 19.24 7.83
N SER A 6 9.26 18.21 7.39
CA SER A 6 9.51 16.99 8.17
C SER A 6 10.87 16.39 7.82
N LEU A 7 11.59 15.90 8.82
CA LEU A 7 12.89 15.23 8.62
C LEU A 7 12.72 13.75 8.26
N GLY A 8 11.55 13.16 8.56
CA GLY A 8 11.26 11.74 8.37
C GLY A 8 12.05 10.85 9.35
N ALA A 9 11.36 10.07 10.18
CA ALA A 9 12.02 9.15 11.12
C ALA A 9 12.42 7.79 10.48
N GLY A 10 12.03 7.54 9.22
CA GLY A 10 12.19 6.25 8.56
C GLY A 10 11.25 5.17 9.13
N VAL A 11 11.56 3.90 8.86
CA VAL A 11 10.78 2.71 9.32
C VAL A 11 11.15 2.31 10.77
N LEU A 12 11.80 3.20 11.52
CA LEU A 12 12.28 2.90 12.86
C LEU A 12 11.18 3.21 13.87
N LEU A 13 10.66 2.15 14.49
CA LEU A 13 9.58 2.18 15.48
C LEU A 13 10.04 2.69 16.86
N THR A 14 11.32 2.98 17.04
CA THR A 14 11.90 3.40 18.33
C THR A 14 12.46 4.82 18.25
N GLU A 15 12.29 5.58 19.33
CA GLU A 15 12.78 6.96 19.45
C GLU A 15 14.30 7.07 19.21
N ASP A 16 15.07 6.13 19.76
CA ASP A 16 16.52 6.05 19.56
C ASP A 16 16.90 5.81 18.08
N GLY A 17 16.10 5.00 17.38
CA GLY A 17 16.26 4.76 15.95
C GLY A 17 16.00 6.02 15.13
N GLY A 18 14.90 6.73 15.44
CA GLY A 18 14.54 7.99 14.79
C GLY A 18 15.56 9.10 15.03
N MET A 19 16.19 9.17 16.21
CA MET A 19 17.25 10.14 16.47
C MET A 19 18.52 9.84 15.67
N LYS A 20 18.88 8.56 15.52
CA LYS A 20 20.06 8.16 14.73
C LYS A 20 19.92 8.58 13.26
N THR A 21 18.75 8.41 12.66
CA THR A 21 18.49 8.82 11.27
C THR A 21 18.54 10.33 11.10
N ILE A 22 18.04 11.09 12.08
CA ILE A 22 18.16 12.56 12.08
C ILE A 22 19.63 12.99 12.16
N TYR A 23 20.44 12.38 13.04
CA TYR A 23 21.86 12.71 13.14
C TYR A 23 22.64 12.37 11.86
N GLU A 24 22.34 11.23 11.24
CA GLU A 24 22.94 10.86 9.96
C GLU A 24 22.58 11.87 8.86
N LEU A 25 21.32 12.30 8.80
CA LEU A 25 20.88 13.33 7.86
C LEU A 25 21.60 14.68 8.12
N MET A 26 21.72 15.10 9.38
CA MET A 26 22.45 16.32 9.75
C MET A 26 23.92 16.24 9.35
N ALA A 27 24.57 15.10 9.58
CA ALA A 27 25.97 14.87 9.19
C ALA A 27 26.14 14.93 7.65
N ASN A 28 25.23 14.30 6.90
CA ASN A 28 25.26 14.30 5.44
C ASN A 28 25.05 15.70 4.84
N LEU A 29 24.25 16.54 5.49
CA LEU A 29 24.00 17.91 5.08
C LEU A 29 25.06 18.90 5.62
N GLY A 30 25.97 18.46 6.48
CA GLY A 30 26.89 19.33 7.21
C GLY A 30 26.17 20.32 8.14
N ALA A 31 24.95 20.00 8.57
CA ALA A 31 24.12 20.84 9.41
C ALA A 31 24.46 20.62 10.89
N THR A 32 24.72 21.70 11.62
CA THR A 32 25.00 21.66 13.06
C THR A 32 23.79 22.05 13.92
N VAL A 33 22.79 22.69 13.32
CA VAL A 33 21.62 23.26 14.02
C VAL A 33 20.34 22.96 13.25
N LEU A 34 19.31 22.56 13.98
CA LEU A 34 17.93 22.49 13.49
C LEU A 34 17.14 23.68 14.04
N ALA A 35 16.60 24.50 13.16
CA ALA A 35 15.73 25.61 13.54
C ALA A 35 14.26 25.17 13.47
N SER A 36 13.57 25.19 14.61
CA SER A 36 12.12 24.96 14.70
C SER A 36 11.47 25.99 15.62
N VAL A 37 10.18 26.24 15.43
CA VAL A 37 9.43 27.18 16.27
C VAL A 37 9.15 26.52 17.62
N ARG A 38 9.82 26.98 18.69
CA ARG A 38 9.60 26.47 20.06
C ARG A 38 8.85 27.43 20.97
N GLN A 39 9.16 28.73 20.91
CA GLN A 39 8.62 29.74 21.83
C GLN A 39 7.29 30.35 21.38
N HIS A 40 7.05 30.41 20.06
CA HIS A 40 5.90 31.09 19.44
C HIS A 40 5.01 30.12 18.65
N GLY A 41 4.78 28.93 19.21
CA GLY A 41 3.96 27.90 18.57
C GLY A 41 2.47 28.30 18.47
N ASP A 42 2.00 29.10 19.42
CA ASP A 42 0.67 29.70 19.46
C ASP A 42 0.42 30.65 18.27
N ILE A 43 1.40 31.50 17.95
CA ILE A 43 1.34 32.39 16.79
C ILE A 43 1.35 31.56 15.50
N LEU A 44 2.22 30.54 15.41
CA LEU A 44 2.28 29.67 14.23
C LEU A 44 0.93 28.96 13.98
N ALA A 45 0.25 28.53 15.04
CA ALA A 45 -1.05 27.86 14.94
C ALA A 45 -2.16 28.75 14.37
N LEU A 46 -2.07 30.08 14.53
CA LEU A 46 -3.02 31.03 13.91
C LEU A 46 -2.88 31.08 12.38
N TYR A 47 -1.68 30.83 11.86
CA TYR A 47 -1.38 30.88 10.41
C TYR A 47 -1.42 29.50 9.76
N VAL A 48 -1.17 28.44 10.53
CA VAL A 48 -1.18 27.05 10.05
C VAL A 48 -2.19 26.25 10.86
N PRO A 49 -3.49 26.32 10.48
CA PRO A 49 -4.51 25.53 11.14
C PRO A 49 -4.23 24.05 10.87
N LYS A 50 -4.00 23.29 11.94
CA LYS A 50 -3.86 21.84 11.86
C LYS A 50 -5.27 21.22 11.90
N PRO A 51 -5.67 20.43 10.90
CA PRO A 51 -6.94 19.73 10.95
C PRO A 51 -6.92 18.69 12.07
N ASP A 52 -8.07 18.49 12.70
CA ASP A 52 -8.27 17.39 13.62
C ASP A 52 -8.38 16.08 12.82
N ASP A 53 -7.47 15.14 13.09
CA ASP A 53 -7.47 13.83 12.45
C ASP A 53 -8.56 12.95 13.08
N PHE A 54 -9.70 12.83 12.40
CA PHE A 54 -10.79 11.94 12.81
C PHE A 54 -10.78 10.66 11.99
N THR A 55 -10.33 9.56 12.59
CA THR A 55 -10.46 8.23 12.00
C THR A 55 -11.67 7.51 12.59
N LYS A 56 -12.63 7.16 11.73
CA LYS A 56 -13.79 6.36 12.11
C LYS A 56 -13.68 4.97 11.49
N LYS A 57 -13.62 3.93 12.32
CA LYS A 57 -13.73 2.56 11.85
C LYS A 57 -15.15 2.34 11.30
N VAL A 58 -15.25 2.02 10.02
CA VAL A 58 -16.51 1.68 9.36
C VAL A 58 -16.49 0.19 9.05
N ASP A 59 -17.51 -0.52 9.53
CA ASP A 59 -17.64 -1.95 9.26
C ASP A 59 -18.00 -2.20 7.80
N ARG A 60 -17.32 -3.16 7.20
CA ARG A 60 -17.64 -3.59 5.84
C ARG A 60 -18.92 -4.44 5.85
N PRO A 61 -19.79 -4.29 4.85
CA PRO A 61 -20.96 -5.17 4.71
C PRO A 61 -20.51 -6.63 4.59
N GLN A 62 -21.25 -7.54 5.22
CA GLN A 62 -20.93 -8.97 5.20
C GLN A 62 -20.98 -9.50 3.77
N LEU A 63 -19.84 -10.01 3.26
CA LEU A 63 -19.69 -10.48 1.87
C LEU A 63 -20.72 -11.56 1.49
N GLN A 64 -21.12 -12.40 2.45
CA GLN A 64 -21.99 -13.56 2.20
C GLN A 64 -23.43 -13.18 1.82
N ASN A 65 -23.87 -11.94 2.12
CA ASN A 65 -25.26 -11.53 1.96
C ASN A 65 -25.52 -10.62 0.73
N SER A 66 -24.50 -10.38 -0.11
CA SER A 66 -24.66 -9.52 -1.28
C SER A 66 -25.08 -10.33 -2.51
N PRO A 67 -26.35 -10.18 -3.00
CA PRO A 67 -26.80 -10.88 -4.20
C PRO A 67 -26.02 -10.46 -5.45
N PHE A 68 -25.53 -9.20 -5.47
CA PHE A 68 -24.66 -8.70 -6.53
C PHE A 68 -23.31 -9.42 -6.56
N LEU A 69 -22.70 -9.61 -5.39
CA LEU A 69 -21.42 -10.30 -5.27
C LEU A 69 -21.56 -11.78 -5.64
N ALA A 70 -22.64 -12.44 -5.21
CA ALA A 70 -22.93 -13.82 -5.60
C ALA A 70 -23.10 -13.97 -7.13
N ALA A 71 -23.81 -13.04 -7.77
CA ALA A 71 -23.95 -13.02 -9.23
C ALA A 71 -22.61 -12.84 -9.93
N LEU A 72 -21.75 -11.94 -9.44
CA LEU A 72 -20.41 -11.74 -10.00
C LEU A 72 -19.53 -12.99 -9.85
N ILE A 73 -19.50 -13.62 -8.67
CA ILE A 73 -18.76 -14.88 -8.45
C ILE A 73 -19.23 -15.95 -9.43
N THR A 74 -20.54 -16.11 -9.59
CA THR A 74 -21.12 -17.12 -10.51
C THR A 74 -20.68 -16.89 -11.96
N ILE A 75 -20.67 -15.62 -12.41
CA ILE A 75 -20.22 -15.26 -13.75
C ILE A 75 -18.72 -15.54 -13.91
N MET A 76 -17.91 -15.15 -12.93
CA MET A 76 -16.45 -15.38 -12.94
C MET A 76 -16.11 -16.87 -12.98
N GLU A 77 -16.76 -17.69 -12.15
CA GLU A 77 -16.57 -19.13 -12.13
C GLU A 77 -17.01 -19.81 -13.43
N ARG A 78 -18.06 -19.28 -14.07
CA ARG A 78 -18.52 -19.77 -15.37
C ARG A 78 -17.50 -19.46 -16.46
N ILE A 79 -17.01 -18.23 -16.51
CA ILE A 79 -15.94 -17.84 -17.43
C ILE A 79 -14.71 -18.72 -17.21
N GLN A 80 -14.30 -18.94 -15.96
CA GLN A 80 -13.16 -19.79 -15.65
C GLN A 80 -13.37 -21.22 -16.16
N ARG A 81 -14.55 -21.83 -15.91
CA ARG A 81 -14.87 -23.18 -16.41
C ARG A 81 -14.89 -23.28 -17.93
N ASP A 82 -15.36 -22.24 -18.62
CA ASP A 82 -15.49 -22.26 -20.08
C ASP A 82 -14.14 -21.98 -20.78
N VAL A 83 -13.30 -21.14 -20.17
CA VAL A 83 -12.04 -20.66 -20.73
C VAL A 83 -10.85 -21.57 -20.38
N GLU A 84 -10.81 -22.15 -19.18
CA GLU A 84 -9.73 -23.04 -18.74
C GLU A 84 -9.48 -24.27 -19.66
N PRO A 85 -10.51 -25.03 -20.13
CA PRO A 85 -10.28 -26.15 -21.03
C PRO A 85 -9.82 -25.68 -22.43
N GLN A 86 -10.22 -24.49 -22.87
CA GLN A 86 -9.76 -23.93 -24.15
C GLN A 86 -8.30 -23.50 -24.05
N LEU A 87 -7.89 -22.87 -22.95
CA LEU A 87 -6.48 -22.57 -22.69
C LEU A 87 -5.63 -23.84 -22.58
N LYS A 88 -6.11 -24.90 -21.92
CA LYS A 88 -5.37 -26.18 -21.82
C LYS A 88 -5.09 -26.80 -23.19
N LYS A 89 -6.08 -26.78 -24.09
CA LYS A 89 -5.92 -27.25 -25.48
C LYS A 89 -4.87 -26.45 -26.27
N LEU A 90 -4.78 -25.14 -26.04
CA LEU A 90 -3.86 -24.25 -26.75
C LEU A 90 -2.44 -24.18 -26.15
N THR A 91 -2.27 -24.68 -24.92
CA THR A 91 -0.99 -24.60 -24.19
C THR A 91 -0.33 -25.97 -23.98
N VAL A 92 -1.09 -27.00 -23.59
CA VAL A 92 -0.55 -28.32 -23.20
C VAL A 92 -0.77 -29.36 -24.30
N ASP A 93 -2.01 -29.49 -24.79
CA ASP A 93 -2.44 -30.61 -25.65
C ASP A 93 -2.40 -30.28 -27.17
N ASN A 94 -1.67 -29.24 -27.57
CA ASN A 94 -1.65 -28.82 -28.98
C ASN A 94 -0.65 -29.61 -29.83
N GLU A 95 -1.15 -30.31 -30.86
CA GLU A 95 -0.34 -31.08 -31.82
C GLU A 95 0.30 -30.19 -32.91
N THR A 96 -0.13 -28.94 -33.06
CA THR A 96 0.26 -28.08 -34.19
C THR A 96 1.61 -27.36 -34.03
N GLY A 97 2.45 -27.74 -33.06
CA GLY A 97 3.80 -27.18 -32.85
C GLY A 97 3.87 -25.73 -32.33
N TYR A 98 2.77 -24.96 -32.41
CA TYR A 98 2.65 -23.62 -31.86
C TYR A 98 1.91 -23.68 -30.51
N LYS A 99 2.65 -23.57 -29.41
CA LYS A 99 2.09 -23.48 -28.05
C LYS A 99 2.08 -22.03 -27.58
N LEU A 100 0.96 -21.57 -27.04
CA LEU A 100 0.94 -20.30 -26.31
C LEU A 100 1.87 -20.43 -25.10
N THR A 101 2.93 -19.64 -25.06
CA THR A 101 3.76 -19.52 -23.86
C THR A 101 2.89 -18.96 -22.74
N LYS A 102 2.89 -19.62 -21.58
CA LYS A 102 2.24 -19.09 -20.39
C LYS A 102 2.89 -17.74 -20.08
N VAL A 103 2.21 -16.65 -20.42
CA VAL A 103 2.54 -15.35 -19.85
C VAL A 103 2.34 -15.50 -18.34
N PRO A 104 3.34 -15.16 -17.51
CA PRO A 104 3.22 -15.33 -16.07
C PRO A 104 1.94 -14.64 -15.58
N ASP A 105 1.17 -15.39 -14.79
CA ASP A 105 -0.20 -15.09 -14.37
C ASP A 105 -0.40 -13.61 -14.03
N LEU A 106 -1.18 -12.91 -14.86
CA LEU A 106 -1.74 -11.59 -14.51
C LEU A 106 -2.54 -11.64 -13.20
N PHE A 107 -3.04 -12.82 -12.81
CA PHE A 107 -3.69 -13.06 -11.52
C PHE A 107 -2.72 -13.13 -10.34
N THR A 108 -1.51 -13.67 -10.49
CA THR A 108 -0.48 -13.55 -9.44
C THR A 108 -0.07 -12.10 -9.24
N ARG A 109 -0.11 -11.25 -10.28
CA ARG A 109 0.06 -9.80 -10.13
C ARG A 109 -1.08 -9.13 -9.36
N LEU A 110 -2.32 -9.57 -9.53
CA LEU A 110 -3.47 -9.06 -8.77
C LEU A 110 -3.46 -9.54 -7.31
N GLU A 111 -3.10 -10.80 -7.06
CA GLU A 111 -2.91 -11.32 -5.70
C GLU A 111 -1.70 -10.70 -5.01
N LEU A 112 -0.59 -10.48 -5.72
CA LEU A 112 0.54 -9.67 -5.24
C LEU A 112 0.11 -8.22 -5.00
N SER A 113 -0.75 -7.62 -5.84
CA SER A 113 -1.26 -6.27 -5.58
C SER A 113 -2.16 -6.24 -4.35
N ASN A 114 -3.02 -7.23 -4.14
CA ASN A 114 -3.94 -7.29 -3.00
C ASN A 114 -3.21 -7.66 -1.70
N THR A 115 -2.16 -8.49 -1.75
CA THR A 115 -1.29 -8.80 -0.62
C THR A 115 -0.31 -7.67 -0.31
N LEU A 116 0.22 -6.97 -1.31
CA LEU A 116 0.97 -5.73 -1.10
C LEU A 116 0.08 -4.61 -0.56
N THR A 117 -1.19 -4.56 -0.96
CA THR A 117 -2.16 -3.58 -0.41
C THR A 117 -2.59 -3.97 1.01
N THR A 118 -2.78 -5.26 1.33
CA THR A 118 -3.07 -5.68 2.72
C THR A 118 -1.85 -5.64 3.64
N MET A 119 -0.63 -5.82 3.12
CA MET A 119 0.60 -5.54 3.87
C MET A 119 0.83 -4.04 4.06
N ALA A 120 0.51 -3.19 3.07
CA ALA A 120 0.55 -1.74 3.25
C ALA A 120 -0.50 -1.24 4.26
N VAL A 121 -1.71 -1.82 4.25
CA VAL A 121 -2.78 -1.46 5.21
C VAL A 121 -2.53 -1.97 6.63
N ASN A 122 -1.79 -3.08 6.80
CA ASN A 122 -1.44 -3.59 8.14
C ASN A 122 -0.24 -2.87 8.77
N VAL A 123 0.59 -2.16 8.00
CA VAL A 123 1.65 -1.30 8.56
C VAL A 123 1.05 -0.01 9.14
N ASP A 124 -0.12 0.43 8.65
CA ASP A 124 -0.85 1.59 9.16
C ASP A 124 -1.79 1.28 10.35
N GLN A 125 -1.86 0.03 10.82
CA GLN A 125 -2.68 -0.39 11.98
C GLN A 125 -1.86 -0.93 13.17
N GLN A 126 -0.54 -0.74 13.16
CA GLN A 126 0.30 -0.93 14.35
C GLN A 126 0.97 0.40 14.76
N PHE A 127 0.14 1.38 15.09
CA PHE A 127 0.46 2.47 16.02
C PHE A 127 -0.77 2.74 16.88
#